data_AF-A0A9D5PLN2-F1
#
_entry.id   AF-A0A9D5PLN2-F1
#
_cell.length_a   1.000
_cell.length_b   1.000
_cell.length_c   1.000
_cell.angle_alpha   90.00
_cell.angle_beta   90.00
_cell.angle_gamma   90.00
#
_symmetry.space_group_name_H-M   'P 1'
#
loop_
_entity.id
_entity.type
_entity.pdbx_description
1 polymer ?
#
loop_
_entity_poly.entity_id
_entity_poly.type
_entity_poly.pdbx_seq_one_letter_code
_entity_poly.pdbx_strand_id
1 'polypeptide(L)'
;MKNISWNYEGKKDLIRDKHATISVITFRKDKLSAQDGYLEEVEQTYSVAWLKQKRACFEQEWARVKTELNATFNSRGKNVVLECLQFGGNHEFWDDFPDEYEITTYFRKCYAFAIKIIGYKQTDKNIVCALIVTEPNRRNLFVYYLPITNSWQRKVCGEKRSERGNILQLRDINDEPIYRNEQSDERPLLCHTEFWKQRGGETSYSELQERFYTEISKRYGAERGESHSRLKYTTNEQIRRHFRYDGDSDDVMPPTKGIWV
;
A
#
# COMPACT_ATOMS: atom_id res chain seq x y z
N MET A 1 13.18 2.35 -30.82
CA MET A 1 14.55 2.87 -31.02
C MET A 1 14.80 3.86 -29.91
N LYS A 2 15.80 3.62 -29.04
CA LYS A 2 16.18 4.58 -28.01
C LYS A 2 16.87 5.75 -28.72
N ASN A 3 16.33 6.96 -28.61
CA ASN A 3 16.97 8.16 -29.15
C ASN A 3 18.21 8.45 -28.30
N ILE A 4 19.39 8.32 -28.91
CA ILE A 4 20.67 8.62 -28.27
C ILE A 4 21.14 9.95 -28.86
N SER A 5 21.18 11.01 -28.04
CA SER A 5 21.90 12.24 -28.36
C SER A 5 23.24 12.25 -27.63
N TRP A 6 24.32 12.50 -28.36
CA TRP A 6 25.66 12.63 -27.79
C TRP A 6 25.97 14.11 -27.55
N ASN A 7 26.27 14.48 -26.31
CA ASN A 7 26.89 15.77 -25.99
C ASN A 7 28.42 15.60 -25.98
N TYR A 8 29.14 16.63 -26.45
CA TYR A 8 30.58 16.64 -26.79
C TYR A 8 31.57 16.48 -25.60
N GLU A 9 31.13 16.05 -24.43
CA GLU A 9 31.96 15.91 -23.22
C GLU A 9 32.01 14.50 -22.60
N GLY A 10 31.66 13.46 -23.35
CA GLY A 10 31.94 12.07 -22.94
C GLY A 10 31.22 11.57 -21.69
N LYS A 11 30.30 12.35 -21.10
CA LYS A 11 29.33 11.84 -20.13
C LYS A 11 28.15 11.22 -20.87
N LYS A 12 27.96 9.93 -20.61
CA LYS A 12 26.77 9.17 -21.02
C LYS A 12 25.60 9.69 -20.19
N ASP A 13 24.89 10.71 -20.66
CA ASP A 13 23.58 11.05 -20.11
C ASP A 13 22.61 9.93 -20.53
N LEU A 14 22.62 8.85 -19.76
CA LEU A 14 21.59 7.84 -19.85
C LEU A 14 20.29 8.52 -19.43
N ILE A 15 19.44 8.84 -20.40
CA ILE A 15 18.05 9.23 -20.15
C ILE A 15 17.46 8.10 -19.30
N ARG A 16 17.18 8.39 -18.03
CA ARG A 16 16.59 7.43 -17.11
C ARG A 16 15.11 7.33 -17.41
N ASP A 17 14.58 6.12 -17.30
CA ASP A 17 13.17 5.89 -17.54
C ASP A 17 12.33 6.58 -16.46
N LYS A 18 11.15 7.05 -16.86
CA LYS A 18 10.23 7.79 -16.00
C LYS A 18 9.48 6.79 -15.15
N HIS A 19 9.46 6.95 -13.83
CA HIS A 19 8.79 6.02 -12.94
C HIS A 19 7.89 6.75 -11.96
N ALA A 20 6.60 6.43 -12.03
CA ALA A 20 5.66 6.72 -10.96
C ALA A 20 5.56 5.52 -10.03
N THR A 21 5.50 5.78 -8.72
CA THR A 21 5.50 4.75 -7.68
C THR A 21 4.23 4.79 -6.85
N ILE A 22 3.84 3.61 -6.37
CA ILE A 22 2.80 3.44 -5.35
C ILE A 22 3.29 2.42 -4.32
N SER A 23 3.20 2.79 -3.05
CA SER A 23 3.71 2.00 -1.92
C SER A 23 2.72 2.00 -0.77
N VAL A 24 2.73 0.94 0.03
CA VAL A 24 1.91 0.82 1.25
C VAL A 24 2.83 0.84 2.45
N ILE A 25 2.62 1.80 3.36
CA ILE A 25 3.32 1.92 4.63
C ILE A 25 2.35 1.52 5.74
N THR A 26 2.79 0.68 6.67
CA THR A 26 1.94 0.15 7.74
C THR A 26 2.33 0.71 9.10
N PHE A 27 1.34 1.06 9.92
CA PHE A 27 1.54 1.61 11.25
C PHE A 27 0.82 0.79 12.31
N ARG A 28 1.53 0.57 13.42
CA ARG A 28 0.98 -0.02 14.65
C ARG A 28 0.43 1.08 15.55
N LYS A 29 -0.42 0.70 16.50
CA LYS A 29 -1.10 1.65 17.38
C LYS A 29 -0.13 2.51 18.20
N ASP A 30 0.97 1.93 18.68
CA ASP A 30 2.02 2.62 19.45
C ASP A 30 2.87 3.60 18.61
N LYS A 31 2.64 3.66 17.30
CA LYS A 31 3.35 4.54 16.36
C LYS A 31 2.51 5.67 15.81
N LEU A 32 1.24 5.80 16.23
CA LEU A 32 0.34 6.83 15.72
C LEU A 32 0.80 8.24 16.13
N SER A 33 1.20 8.44 17.39
CA SER A 33 1.75 9.72 17.85
C SER A 33 3.01 10.16 17.10
N ALA A 34 3.86 9.21 16.70
CA ALA A 34 5.03 9.51 15.87
C ALA A 34 4.65 9.98 14.46
N GLN A 35 3.47 9.63 13.96
CA GLN A 35 2.97 10.15 12.69
C GLN A 35 2.49 11.59 12.82
N ASP A 36 1.92 11.98 13.96
CA ASP A 36 1.59 13.39 14.20
C ASP A 36 2.86 14.25 14.21
N GLY A 37 3.91 13.81 14.93
CA GLY A 37 5.20 14.52 14.94
C GLY A 37 5.87 14.59 13.57
N TYR A 38 5.81 13.52 12.77
CA TYR A 38 6.31 13.54 11.39
C TYR A 38 5.56 14.56 10.52
N LEU A 39 4.24 14.63 10.64
CA LEU A 39 3.46 15.60 9.87
C LEU A 39 3.77 17.04 10.28
N GLU A 40 3.92 17.31 11.58
CA GLU A 40 4.31 18.64 12.08
C GLU A 40 5.68 19.07 11.53
N GLU A 41 6.67 18.17 11.52
CA GLU A 41 7.99 18.44 10.94
C GLU A 41 7.90 18.73 9.43
N VAL A 42 7.13 17.92 8.71
CA VAL A 42 6.92 18.08 7.26
C VAL A 42 6.23 19.40 6.93
N GLU A 43 5.21 19.80 7.69
CA GLU A 43 4.51 21.08 7.50
C GLU A 43 5.38 22.31 7.81
N GLN A 44 6.35 22.17 8.72
CA GLN A 44 7.31 23.23 9.02
C GLN A 44 8.43 23.34 7.98
N THR A 45 8.78 22.22 7.34
CA THR A 45 9.97 22.13 6.47
C THR A 45 9.63 22.26 4.99
N TYR A 46 8.46 21.78 4.57
CA TYR A 46 8.09 21.62 3.16
C TYR A 46 6.75 22.25 2.83
N SER A 47 6.48 22.42 1.53
CA SER A 47 5.18 22.86 1.07
C SER A 47 4.18 21.69 1.13
N VAL A 48 3.06 21.91 1.82
CA VAL A 48 2.02 20.91 2.03
C VAL A 48 0.68 21.41 1.48
N ALA A 49 0.02 20.57 0.67
CA ALA A 49 -1.33 20.82 0.19
C ALA A 49 -2.27 19.67 0.59
N TRP A 50 -3.31 20.00 1.36
CA TRP A 50 -4.26 19.01 1.85
C TRP A 50 -5.36 18.71 0.83
N LEU A 51 -5.56 17.43 0.49
CA LEU A 51 -6.73 16.94 -0.24
C LEU A 51 -7.86 16.52 0.71
N LYS A 52 -7.49 16.07 1.92
CA LYS A 52 -8.39 15.80 3.03
C LYS A 52 -7.67 16.03 4.35
N GLN A 53 -8.12 17.00 5.13
CA GLN A 53 -7.52 17.30 6.44
C GLN A 53 -8.02 16.34 7.52
N LYS A 54 -7.13 15.95 8.43
CA LYS A 54 -7.52 15.35 9.71
C LYS A 54 -8.05 16.42 10.66
N ARG A 55 -8.99 16.07 11.53
CA ARG A 55 -9.58 17.02 12.51
C ARG A 55 -8.84 17.05 13.85
N ALA A 56 -8.01 16.04 14.09
CA ALA A 56 -7.41 15.76 15.38
C ALA A 56 -6.09 15.00 15.20
N CYS A 57 -5.47 14.52 16.29
CA CYS A 57 -4.30 13.65 16.20
C CYS A 57 -4.68 12.26 15.62
N PHE A 58 -3.70 11.50 15.13
CA PHE A 58 -3.98 10.20 14.49
C PHE A 58 -4.68 9.21 15.41
N GLU A 59 -4.38 9.21 16.72
CA GLU A 59 -5.05 8.34 17.69
C GLU A 59 -6.55 8.67 17.82
N GLN A 60 -6.87 9.95 17.90
CA GLN A 60 -8.24 10.45 18.00
C GLN A 60 -9.01 10.18 16.71
N GLU A 61 -8.41 10.46 15.55
CA GLU A 61 -9.03 10.19 14.26
C GLU A 61 -9.23 8.69 14.02
N TRP A 62 -8.26 7.86 14.40
CA TRP A 62 -8.40 6.42 14.33
C TRP A 62 -9.59 5.93 15.16
N ALA A 63 -9.72 6.40 16.40
CA ALA A 63 -10.84 6.06 17.26
C ALA A 63 -12.18 6.56 16.69
N ARG A 64 -12.20 7.78 16.14
CA ARG A 64 -13.36 8.40 15.51
C ARG A 64 -13.83 7.59 14.31
N VAL A 65 -12.96 7.35 13.32
CA VAL A 65 -13.28 6.60 12.09
C VAL A 65 -13.73 5.18 12.42
N LYS A 66 -13.04 4.49 13.33
CA LYS A 66 -13.44 3.16 13.78
C LYS A 66 -14.86 3.17 14.38
N THR A 67 -15.18 4.18 15.19
CA THR A 67 -16.48 4.29 15.85
C THR A 67 -17.59 4.66 14.85
N GLU A 68 -17.35 5.64 13.97
CA GLU A 68 -18.31 6.07 12.95
C GLU A 68 -18.66 4.95 11.95
N LEU A 69 -17.69 4.11 11.61
CA LEU A 69 -17.91 2.94 10.75
C LEU A 69 -18.36 1.69 11.51
N ASN A 70 -18.55 1.81 12.84
CA ASN A 70 -18.86 0.69 13.73
C ASN A 70 -17.92 -0.52 13.54
N ALA A 71 -16.65 -0.24 13.26
CA ALA A 71 -15.68 -1.26 12.89
C ALA A 71 -15.21 -2.03 14.14
N THR A 72 -15.23 -3.35 14.00
CA THR A 72 -14.67 -4.30 14.97
C THR A 72 -13.16 -4.36 14.82
N PHE A 73 -12.46 -4.52 15.94
CA PHE A 73 -11.01 -4.61 15.96
C PHE A 73 -10.56 -5.57 17.05
N ASN A 74 -9.82 -6.60 16.66
CA ASN A 74 -9.28 -7.58 17.59
C ASN A 74 -7.92 -7.09 18.09
N SER A 75 -7.85 -6.45 19.26
CA SER A 75 -6.59 -5.91 19.78
C SER A 75 -5.55 -7.01 20.06
N ARG A 76 -4.62 -7.21 19.13
CA ARG A 76 -3.39 -7.98 19.35
C ARG A 76 -2.22 -7.02 19.16
N GLY A 77 -1.19 -7.10 20.03
CA GLY A 77 -0.15 -6.06 20.13
C GLY A 77 0.69 -5.80 18.88
N LYS A 78 0.65 -6.69 17.88
CA LYS A 78 1.39 -6.55 16.61
C LYS A 78 0.51 -6.15 15.42
N ASN A 79 -0.74 -5.78 15.64
CA ASN A 79 -1.63 -5.44 14.54
C ASN A 79 -1.25 -4.12 13.87
N VAL A 80 -1.30 -4.13 12.54
CA VAL A 80 -1.39 -2.91 11.73
C VAL A 80 -2.78 -2.33 11.93
N VAL A 81 -2.83 -1.06 12.31
CA VAL A 81 -4.09 -0.36 12.65
C VAL A 81 -4.38 0.82 11.73
N LEU A 82 -3.34 1.34 11.07
CA LEU A 82 -3.38 2.42 10.10
C LEU A 82 -2.39 2.09 8.98
N GLU A 83 -2.73 2.49 7.76
CA GLU A 83 -1.86 2.39 6.60
C GLU A 83 -1.77 3.74 5.90
N CYS A 84 -0.70 3.94 5.13
CA CYS A 84 -0.56 5.05 4.21
C CYS A 84 -0.26 4.51 2.82
N LEU A 85 -1.09 4.91 1.86
CA LEU A 85 -0.81 4.73 0.44
C LEU A 85 0.01 5.94 -0.02
N GLN A 86 1.28 5.72 -0.34
CA GLN A 86 2.18 6.76 -0.84
C GLN A 86 2.28 6.67 -2.35
N PHE A 87 1.96 7.76 -3.03
CA PHE A 87 2.20 7.94 -4.46
C PHE A 87 3.39 8.87 -4.65
N GLY A 88 4.29 8.54 -5.56
CA GLY A 88 5.45 9.35 -5.86
C GLY A 88 5.96 9.13 -7.27
N GLY A 89 7.19 9.58 -7.50
CA GLY A 89 7.90 9.36 -8.75
C GLY A 89 9.34 9.84 -8.66
N ASN A 90 10.18 9.40 -9.60
CA ASN A 90 11.54 9.92 -9.75
C ASN A 90 11.56 11.33 -10.35
N HIS A 91 12.72 11.97 -10.35
CA HIS A 91 12.91 13.33 -10.88
C HIS A 91 12.42 13.44 -12.33
N GLU A 92 12.79 12.46 -13.17
CA GLU A 92 12.44 12.42 -14.58
C GLU A 92 10.92 12.34 -14.82
N PHE A 93 10.15 11.75 -13.89
CA PHE A 93 8.70 11.73 -13.98
C PHE A 93 8.09 13.11 -13.70
N TRP A 94 8.69 13.90 -12.82
CA TRP A 94 8.17 15.21 -12.44
C TRP A 94 8.55 16.32 -13.42
N ASP A 95 9.69 16.20 -14.11
CA ASP A 95 10.21 17.24 -15.00
C ASP A 95 9.38 17.46 -16.27
N ASP A 96 8.57 16.48 -16.69
CA ASP A 96 7.68 16.64 -17.85
C ASP A 96 6.36 17.34 -17.53
N PHE A 97 6.05 17.54 -16.24
CA PHE A 97 4.83 18.24 -15.90
C PHE A 97 4.98 19.71 -16.28
N PRO A 98 4.02 20.28 -17.03
CA PRO A 98 4.15 21.65 -17.53
C PRO A 98 4.08 22.69 -16.39
N ASP A 99 3.37 22.38 -15.32
CA ASP A 99 3.19 23.25 -14.17
C ASP A 99 2.67 22.48 -12.92
N GLU A 100 2.59 23.21 -11.79
CA GLU A 100 2.06 22.71 -10.52
C GLU A 100 0.56 22.36 -10.56
N TYR A 101 -0.21 22.94 -11.50
CA TYR A 101 -1.63 22.64 -11.66
C TYR A 101 -1.83 21.22 -12.22
N GLU A 102 -1.04 20.82 -13.21
CA GLU A 102 -1.07 19.46 -13.74
C GLU A 102 -0.57 18.42 -12.72
N ILE A 103 0.44 18.77 -11.90
CA ILE A 103 0.88 17.94 -10.77
C ILE A 103 -0.27 17.74 -9.77
N THR A 104 -0.94 18.83 -9.40
CA THR A 104 -2.10 18.77 -8.48
C THR A 104 -3.22 17.93 -9.08
N THR A 105 -3.49 18.07 -10.38
CA THR A 105 -4.49 17.29 -11.11
C THR A 105 -4.13 15.80 -11.15
N TYR A 106 -2.86 15.46 -11.36
CA TYR A 106 -2.36 14.11 -11.24
C TYR A 106 -2.61 13.53 -9.84
N PHE A 107 -2.25 14.26 -8.78
CA PHE A 107 -2.49 13.78 -7.42
C PHE A 107 -3.98 13.66 -7.06
N ARG A 108 -4.85 14.52 -7.60
CA ARG A 108 -6.31 14.33 -7.46
C ARG A 108 -6.79 13.04 -8.11
N LYS A 109 -6.24 12.68 -9.28
CA LYS A 109 -6.52 11.38 -9.93
C LYS A 109 -5.98 10.22 -9.10
N CYS A 110 -4.78 10.35 -8.52
CA CYS A 110 -4.22 9.36 -7.59
C CYS A 110 -5.09 9.19 -6.33
N TYR A 111 -5.62 10.27 -5.78
CA TYR A 111 -6.53 10.22 -4.63
C TYR A 111 -7.87 9.56 -4.97
N ALA A 112 -8.45 9.87 -6.15
CA ALA A 112 -9.64 9.17 -6.63
C ALA A 112 -9.38 7.67 -6.86
N PHE A 113 -8.21 7.32 -7.41
CA PHE A 113 -7.76 5.93 -7.50
C PHE A 113 -7.64 5.29 -6.11
N ALA A 114 -7.06 5.98 -5.13
CA ALA A 114 -6.99 5.49 -3.75
C ALA A 114 -8.40 5.18 -3.21
N ILE A 115 -9.37 6.09 -3.33
CA ILE A 115 -10.75 5.85 -2.90
C ILE A 115 -11.35 4.59 -3.56
N LYS A 116 -11.10 4.39 -4.86
CA LYS A 116 -11.56 3.19 -5.59
C LYS A 116 -10.95 1.90 -5.05
N ILE A 117 -9.68 1.91 -4.65
CA ILE A 117 -8.96 0.72 -4.18
C ILE A 117 -9.19 0.46 -2.69
N ILE A 118 -8.91 1.46 -1.86
CA ILE A 118 -8.84 1.33 -0.40
C ILE A 118 -10.06 1.90 0.33
N GLY A 119 -10.89 2.68 -0.38
CA GLY A 119 -12.07 3.31 0.21
C GLY A 119 -13.10 2.29 0.64
N TYR A 120 -13.54 2.36 1.89
CA TYR A 120 -14.60 1.50 2.41
C TYR A 120 -15.90 1.81 1.67
N LYS A 121 -16.45 0.80 0.99
CA LYS A 121 -17.58 0.94 0.05
C LYS A 121 -17.35 2.02 -1.02
N GLN A 122 -16.11 2.15 -1.50
CA GLN A 122 -15.69 3.18 -2.47
C GLN A 122 -15.96 4.62 -1.99
N THR A 123 -15.97 4.83 -0.68
CA THR A 123 -16.02 6.17 -0.06
C THR A 123 -14.70 6.48 0.61
N ASP A 124 -14.46 7.75 0.92
CA ASP A 124 -13.28 8.17 1.67
C ASP A 124 -13.47 8.07 3.20
N LYS A 125 -14.56 7.45 3.69
CA LYS A 125 -14.91 7.46 5.13
C LYS A 125 -13.87 6.78 6.02
N ASN A 126 -13.15 5.77 5.51
CA ASN A 126 -12.06 5.12 6.24
C ASN A 126 -10.71 5.83 6.08
N ILE A 127 -10.62 6.84 5.22
CA ILE A 127 -9.43 7.66 5.01
C ILE A 127 -9.44 8.77 6.07
N VAL A 128 -8.39 8.80 6.90
CA VAL A 128 -8.18 9.80 7.94
C VAL A 128 -7.82 11.13 7.30
N CYS A 129 -6.80 11.12 6.44
CA CYS A 129 -6.35 12.32 5.75
C CYS A 129 -5.57 12.00 4.48
N ALA A 130 -5.41 13.00 3.62
CA ALA A 130 -4.62 12.95 2.41
C ALA A 130 -3.93 14.28 2.17
N LEU A 131 -2.61 14.25 1.95
CA LEU A 131 -1.79 15.45 1.76
C LEU A 131 -0.71 15.21 0.69
N ILE A 132 -0.45 16.27 -0.08
CA ILE A 132 0.64 16.36 -1.03
C ILE A 132 1.78 17.10 -0.32
N VAL A 133 2.97 16.51 -0.35
CA VAL A 133 4.21 17.09 0.18
C VAL A 133 5.14 17.34 -1.00
N THR A 134 5.57 18.58 -1.15
CA THR A 134 6.51 19.02 -2.18
C THR A 134 7.85 19.35 -1.54
N GLU A 135 8.81 18.45 -1.72
CA GLU A 135 10.23 18.62 -1.39
C GLU A 135 10.99 19.10 -2.64
N PRO A 136 12.21 19.67 -2.50
CA PRO A 136 12.95 20.20 -3.65
C PRO A 136 13.13 19.24 -4.83
N ASN A 137 13.29 17.94 -4.57
CA ASN A 137 13.52 16.91 -5.61
C ASN A 137 12.46 15.80 -5.61
N ARG A 138 11.41 15.92 -4.80
CA ARG A 138 10.42 14.84 -4.60
C ARG A 138 9.05 15.43 -4.36
N ARG A 139 8.05 14.84 -4.99
CA ARG A 139 6.64 15.15 -4.73
C ARG A 139 5.94 13.87 -4.34
N ASN A 140 5.26 13.87 -3.22
CA ASN A 140 4.58 12.69 -2.69
C ASN A 140 3.16 13.01 -2.27
N LEU A 141 2.21 12.15 -2.62
CA LEU A 141 0.88 12.13 -2.02
C LEU A 141 0.83 11.01 -1.00
N PHE A 142 0.52 11.37 0.25
CA PHE A 142 0.29 10.44 1.34
C PHE A 142 -1.22 10.34 1.61
N VAL A 143 -1.78 9.14 1.62
CA VAL A 143 -3.19 8.88 1.92
C VAL A 143 -3.28 7.92 3.09
N TYR A 144 -3.60 8.44 4.28
CA TYR A 144 -3.68 7.66 5.52
C TYR A 144 -5.09 7.10 5.73
N TYR A 145 -5.20 5.79 6.00
CA TYR A 145 -6.50 5.11 6.10
C TYR A 145 -6.50 3.93 7.06
N LEU A 146 -7.69 3.55 7.53
CA LEU A 146 -7.93 2.33 8.28
C LEU A 146 -8.25 1.19 7.29
N PRO A 147 -7.53 0.05 7.34
CA PRO A 147 -7.77 -1.10 6.46
C PRO A 147 -9.03 -1.86 6.92
N ILE A 148 -10.19 -1.35 6.52
CA ILE A 148 -11.51 -1.86 6.90
C ILE A 148 -12.09 -2.69 5.75
N THR A 149 -12.52 -3.91 6.07
CA THR A 149 -13.18 -4.82 5.14
C THR A 149 -14.52 -5.29 5.70
N ASN A 150 -15.51 -5.45 4.83
CA ASN A 150 -16.79 -6.05 5.21
C ASN A 150 -16.80 -7.58 5.07
N SER A 151 -15.74 -8.18 4.53
CA SER A 151 -15.59 -9.63 4.34
C SER A 151 -14.26 -10.12 4.91
N TRP A 152 -14.29 -11.22 5.67
CA TRP A 152 -13.11 -11.83 6.25
C TRP A 152 -13.29 -13.33 6.50
N GLN A 153 -12.17 -14.02 6.71
CA GLN A 153 -12.15 -15.42 7.11
C GLN A 153 -11.94 -15.58 8.61
N ARG A 154 -12.79 -16.39 9.24
CA ARG A 154 -12.66 -16.80 10.64
C ARG A 154 -12.27 -18.26 10.73
N LYS A 155 -11.30 -18.56 11.59
CA LYS A 155 -10.93 -19.95 11.93
C LYS A 155 -12.10 -20.65 12.60
N VAL A 156 -12.45 -21.84 12.10
CA VAL A 156 -13.45 -22.70 12.75
C VAL A 156 -12.73 -23.52 13.81
N CYS A 157 -13.12 -23.35 15.07
CA CYS A 157 -12.49 -24.02 16.20
C CYS A 157 -13.43 -25.10 16.77
N GLY A 158 -12.85 -26.23 17.19
CA GLY A 158 -13.58 -27.31 17.83
C GLY A 158 -13.66 -27.14 19.35
N GLU A 159 -14.13 -28.19 20.04
CA GLU A 159 -14.20 -28.22 21.50
C GLU A 159 -12.88 -28.65 22.16
N LYS A 160 -12.03 -29.37 21.39
CA LYS A 160 -10.74 -29.86 21.87
C LYS A 160 -9.77 -28.72 22.14
N ARG A 161 -9.06 -28.82 23.25
CA ARG A 161 -7.98 -27.89 23.64
C ARG A 161 -6.63 -28.59 23.55
N SER A 162 -5.58 -27.83 23.24
CA SER A 162 -4.20 -28.30 23.36
C SER A 162 -3.81 -28.50 24.82
N GLU A 163 -2.69 -29.17 25.06
CA GLU A 163 -2.10 -29.33 26.41
C GLU A 163 -1.85 -27.98 27.11
N ARG A 164 -1.63 -26.91 26.34
CA ARG A 164 -1.46 -25.53 26.83
C ARG A 164 -2.79 -24.77 26.96
N GLY A 165 -3.93 -25.44 26.81
CA GLY A 165 -5.27 -24.88 26.97
C GLY A 165 -5.82 -24.10 25.77
N ASN A 166 -5.12 -24.05 24.63
CA ASN A 166 -5.57 -23.32 23.44
C ASN A 166 -6.62 -24.12 22.67
N ILE A 167 -7.72 -23.48 22.26
CA ILE A 167 -8.75 -24.13 21.44
C ILE A 167 -8.15 -24.50 20.08
N LEU A 168 -8.32 -25.77 19.68
CA LEU A 168 -7.79 -26.28 18.42
C LEU A 168 -8.66 -25.87 17.23
N GLN A 169 -8.02 -25.41 16.17
CA GLN A 169 -8.68 -25.17 14.88
C GLN A 169 -9.07 -26.53 14.28
N LEU A 170 -10.29 -26.63 13.75
CA LEU A 170 -10.74 -27.81 13.02
C LEU A 170 -9.98 -27.94 11.70
N ARG A 171 -9.71 -29.19 11.33
CA ARG A 171 -9.12 -29.57 10.05
C ARG A 171 -10.07 -30.48 9.30
N ASP A 172 -10.01 -30.43 7.98
CA ASP A 172 -10.82 -31.30 7.12
C ASP A 172 -10.20 -32.69 6.96
N ILE A 173 -10.76 -33.50 6.06
CA ILE A 173 -10.30 -34.88 5.79
C ILE A 173 -8.87 -34.94 5.22
N ASN A 174 -8.35 -33.84 4.68
CA ASN A 174 -7.00 -33.73 4.11
C ASN A 174 -6.02 -33.09 5.10
N ASP A 175 -6.40 -32.93 6.38
CA ASP A 175 -5.67 -32.19 7.39
C ASP A 175 -5.53 -30.68 7.09
N GLU A 176 -6.36 -30.11 6.20
CA GLU A 176 -6.31 -28.69 5.89
C GLU A 176 -7.14 -27.86 6.89
N PRO A 177 -6.66 -26.69 7.34
CA PRO A 177 -7.35 -25.86 8.31
C PRO A 177 -8.67 -25.30 7.77
N ILE A 178 -9.76 -25.51 8.52
CA ILE A 178 -11.09 -25.04 8.12
C ILE A 178 -11.28 -23.56 8.49
N TYR A 179 -11.79 -22.80 7.53
CA TYR A 179 -12.19 -21.40 7.68
C TYR A 179 -13.66 -21.21 7.30
N ARG A 180 -14.31 -20.25 7.94
CA ARG A 180 -15.66 -19.77 7.58
C ARG A 180 -15.54 -18.34 7.09
N ASN A 181 -16.19 -18.04 5.96
CA ASN A 181 -16.34 -16.67 5.49
C ASN A 181 -17.39 -15.96 6.34
N GLU A 182 -17.04 -14.79 6.87
CA GLU A 182 -17.96 -13.87 7.54
C GLU A 182 -18.06 -12.60 6.70
N GLN A 183 -19.26 -12.03 6.64
CA GLN A 183 -19.51 -10.75 5.99
C GLN A 183 -20.42 -9.90 6.89
N SER A 184 -20.06 -8.64 7.11
CA SER A 184 -20.89 -7.69 7.84
C SER A 184 -20.61 -6.26 7.40
N ASP A 185 -21.67 -5.61 6.93
CA ASP A 185 -21.66 -4.18 6.63
C ASP A 185 -21.93 -3.32 7.87
N GLU A 186 -22.63 -3.88 8.86
CA GLU A 186 -22.95 -3.21 10.14
C GLU A 186 -21.77 -3.21 11.10
N ARG A 187 -20.96 -4.27 11.07
CA ARG A 187 -19.81 -4.47 11.97
C ARG A 187 -18.59 -4.91 11.15
N PRO A 188 -18.09 -4.07 10.23
CA PRO A 188 -16.95 -4.43 9.40
C PRO A 188 -15.70 -4.65 10.25
N LEU A 189 -14.72 -5.36 9.71
CA LEU A 189 -13.49 -5.70 10.41
C LEU A 189 -12.36 -4.75 10.01
N LEU A 190 -11.70 -4.16 11.00
CA LEU A 190 -10.40 -3.51 10.83
C LEU A 190 -9.29 -4.56 10.93
N CYS A 191 -8.74 -4.95 9.79
CA CYS A 191 -7.66 -5.92 9.71
C CYS A 191 -6.90 -5.81 8.38
N HIS A 192 -5.62 -5.42 8.46
CA HIS A 192 -4.69 -5.37 7.32
C HIS A 192 -4.70 -6.64 6.47
N THR A 193 -4.53 -7.80 7.10
CA THR A 193 -4.40 -9.07 6.38
C THR A 193 -5.66 -9.42 5.62
N GLU A 194 -6.82 -9.35 6.28
CA GLU A 194 -8.10 -9.65 5.63
C GLU A 194 -8.43 -8.59 4.57
N PHE A 195 -8.09 -7.33 4.79
CA PHE A 195 -8.27 -6.25 3.83
C PHE A 195 -7.52 -6.48 2.50
N TRP A 196 -6.25 -6.91 2.56
CA TRP A 196 -5.45 -7.20 1.36
C TRP A 196 -5.72 -8.57 0.76
N LYS A 197 -6.17 -9.56 1.56
CA LYS A 197 -6.72 -10.83 1.05
C LYS A 197 -7.86 -10.62 0.06
N GLN A 198 -8.78 -9.71 0.36
CA GLN A 198 -9.89 -9.37 -0.55
C GLN A 198 -9.43 -8.62 -1.82
N ARG A 199 -8.14 -8.24 -1.91
CA ARG A 199 -7.57 -7.40 -2.97
C ARG A 199 -6.37 -8.06 -3.65
N GLY A 200 -6.42 -9.38 -3.83
CA GLY A 200 -5.38 -10.14 -4.54
C GLY A 200 -4.51 -11.04 -3.65
N GLY A 201 -4.74 -11.04 -2.33
CA GLY A 201 -4.04 -11.95 -1.41
C GLY A 201 -2.54 -11.79 -1.47
N GLU A 202 -1.84 -12.87 -1.82
CA GLU A 202 -0.37 -12.86 -1.91
C GLU A 202 0.14 -11.90 -3.01
N THR A 203 -0.65 -11.67 -4.05
CA THR A 203 -0.27 -10.78 -5.17
C THR A 203 -0.78 -9.35 -5.03
N SER A 204 -1.43 -9.01 -3.91
CA SER A 204 -2.19 -7.77 -3.74
C SER A 204 -1.39 -6.50 -4.04
N TYR A 205 -0.11 -6.47 -3.65
CA TYR A 205 0.76 -5.32 -3.92
C TYR A 205 1.20 -5.25 -5.38
N SER A 206 1.48 -6.39 -6.01
CA SER A 206 1.80 -6.43 -7.45
C SER A 206 0.59 -6.02 -8.29
N GLU A 207 -0.62 -6.48 -7.92
CA GLU A 207 -1.87 -6.05 -8.53
C GLU A 207 -2.11 -4.55 -8.34
N LEU A 208 -1.89 -4.02 -7.13
CA LEU A 208 -2.00 -2.58 -6.85
C LEU A 208 -1.08 -1.76 -7.77
N GLN A 209 0.19 -2.16 -7.89
CA GLN A 209 1.16 -1.46 -8.73
C GLN A 209 0.80 -1.55 -10.22
N GLU A 210 0.31 -2.71 -10.67
CA GLU A 210 -0.08 -2.90 -12.06
C GLU A 210 -1.34 -2.11 -12.44
N ARG A 211 -2.33 -2.10 -11.55
CA ARG A 211 -3.53 -1.29 -11.71
C ARG A 211 -3.23 0.19 -11.69
N PHE A 212 -2.34 0.64 -10.80
CA PHE A 212 -1.90 2.03 -10.77
C PHE A 212 -1.20 2.43 -12.08
N TYR A 213 -0.32 1.57 -12.58
CA TYR A 213 0.35 1.79 -13.86
C TYR A 213 -0.65 1.91 -15.01
N THR A 214 -1.55 0.94 -15.14
CA THR A 214 -2.50 0.86 -16.25
C THR A 214 -3.58 1.96 -16.21
N GLU A 215 -4.11 2.26 -15.02
CA GLU A 215 -5.21 3.23 -14.87
C GLU A 215 -4.70 4.69 -14.87
N ILE A 216 -3.51 4.94 -14.30
CA ILE A 216 -3.00 6.30 -14.06
C ILE A 216 -1.67 6.54 -14.78
N SER A 217 -0.57 5.97 -14.30
CA SER A 217 0.75 6.53 -14.59
C SER A 217 1.23 6.34 -16.02
N LYS A 218 0.78 5.28 -16.71
CA LYS A 218 1.08 5.06 -18.14
C LYS A 218 0.62 6.24 -19.02
N ARG A 219 -0.48 6.91 -18.65
CA ARG A 219 -1.01 8.08 -19.38
C ARG A 219 -0.13 9.32 -19.23
N TYR A 220 0.74 9.32 -18.22
CA TYR A 220 1.72 10.37 -17.92
C TYR A 220 3.12 9.98 -18.42
N GLY A 221 3.24 9.00 -19.31
CA GLY A 221 4.52 8.60 -19.89
C GLY A 221 5.43 7.82 -18.93
N ALA A 222 4.93 7.41 -17.76
CA ALA A 222 5.70 6.55 -16.86
C ALA A 222 5.87 5.16 -17.46
N GLU A 223 7.00 4.55 -17.18
CA GLU A 223 7.31 3.16 -17.40
C GLU A 223 7.09 2.34 -16.12
N ARG A 224 6.64 1.11 -16.30
CA ARG A 224 6.48 0.18 -15.19
C ARG A 224 7.84 -0.36 -14.79
N GLY A 225 8.25 -0.09 -13.55
CA GLY A 225 9.47 -0.68 -12.98
C GLY A 225 9.49 -2.21 -13.02
N GLU A 226 10.70 -2.77 -13.02
CA GLU A 226 10.93 -4.21 -12.94
C GLU A 226 10.39 -4.79 -11.63
N SER A 227 9.79 -6.00 -11.70
CA SER A 227 9.41 -6.73 -10.50
C SER A 227 10.58 -7.60 -10.07
N HIS A 228 11.19 -7.27 -8.93
CA HIS A 228 12.12 -8.15 -8.21
C HIS A 228 11.43 -8.92 -7.08
N SER A 229 10.09 -8.93 -7.06
CA SER A 229 9.33 -9.74 -6.09
C SER A 229 9.43 -11.21 -6.48
N ARG A 230 9.32 -12.13 -5.52
CA ARG A 230 9.21 -13.56 -5.85
C ARG A 230 8.01 -13.84 -6.76
N LEU A 231 8.07 -14.91 -7.54
CA LEU A 231 7.05 -15.26 -8.52
C LEU A 231 5.67 -15.37 -7.89
N LYS A 232 5.56 -16.01 -6.71
CA LYS A 232 4.29 -16.15 -5.97
C LYS A 232 3.62 -14.82 -5.55
N TYR A 233 4.38 -13.73 -5.52
CA TYR A 233 3.89 -12.39 -5.19
C TYR A 233 3.74 -11.49 -6.43
N THR A 234 4.01 -12.03 -7.62
CA THR A 234 4.04 -11.29 -8.89
C THR A 234 2.82 -11.65 -9.74
N THR A 235 2.16 -10.64 -10.28
CA THR A 235 1.01 -10.83 -11.18
C THR A 235 1.40 -11.42 -12.52
N ASN A 236 0.48 -12.16 -13.15
CA ASN A 236 0.69 -12.76 -14.48
C ASN A 236 1.13 -11.73 -15.55
N GLU A 237 0.64 -10.50 -15.48
CA GLU A 237 1.04 -9.43 -16.40
C GLU A 237 2.53 -9.07 -16.24
N GLN A 238 3.02 -8.98 -15.00
CA GLN A 238 4.42 -8.71 -14.71
C GLN A 238 5.30 -9.90 -15.06
N ILE A 239 4.83 -11.13 -14.79
CA ILE A 239 5.51 -12.37 -15.19
C ILE A 239 5.74 -12.37 -16.69
N ARG A 240 4.72 -12.06 -17.49
CA ARG A 240 4.83 -11.99 -18.96
C ARG A 240 5.72 -10.86 -19.44
N ARG A 241 5.61 -9.66 -18.82
CA ARG A 241 6.37 -8.47 -19.22
C ARG A 241 7.87 -8.65 -18.99
N HIS A 242 8.25 -9.29 -17.89
CA HIS A 242 9.63 -9.45 -17.44
C HIS A 242 10.17 -10.88 -17.63
N PHE A 243 9.43 -11.74 -18.35
CA PHE A 243 9.79 -13.13 -18.62
C PHE A 243 10.23 -13.93 -17.37
N ARG A 244 9.52 -13.71 -16.24
CA ARG A 244 9.78 -14.39 -14.96
C ARG A 244 9.42 -15.87 -15.03
N TYR A 245 10.13 -16.73 -14.32
CA TYR A 245 9.86 -18.17 -14.24
C TYR A 245 10.31 -18.75 -12.90
N ASP A 246 9.74 -19.90 -12.52
CA ASP A 246 10.04 -20.54 -11.23
C ASP A 246 11.54 -20.86 -11.12
N GLY A 247 12.17 -20.34 -10.06
CA GLY A 247 13.60 -20.51 -9.81
C GLY A 247 14.49 -19.52 -10.56
N ASP A 248 13.96 -18.42 -11.08
CA ASP A 248 14.78 -17.31 -11.56
C ASP A 248 15.57 -16.62 -10.42
N SER A 249 16.46 -15.68 -10.78
CA SER A 249 17.36 -15.04 -9.82
C SER A 249 16.67 -14.28 -8.69
N ASP A 250 15.43 -13.85 -8.92
CA ASP A 250 14.62 -13.12 -7.92
C ASP A 250 13.85 -14.10 -6.99
N ASP A 251 13.77 -15.38 -7.33
CA ASP A 251 13.20 -16.45 -6.50
C ASP A 251 14.23 -17.13 -5.58
N VAL A 252 15.53 -16.93 -5.84
CA VAL A 252 16.60 -17.43 -4.98
C VAL A 252 16.63 -16.63 -3.67
N MET A 253 16.53 -17.34 -2.54
CA MET A 253 16.73 -16.70 -1.23
C MET A 253 18.12 -16.06 -1.20
N PRO A 254 18.27 -14.75 -0.91
CA PRO A 254 19.59 -14.21 -0.67
C PRO A 254 20.21 -15.04 0.47
N PRO A 255 21.50 -15.41 0.37
CA PRO A 255 22.16 -16.14 1.43
C PRO A 255 21.91 -15.38 2.73
N THR A 256 21.40 -16.08 3.74
CA THR A 256 21.15 -15.51 5.08
C THR A 256 22.43 -14.81 5.54
N LYS A 257 22.48 -13.47 5.41
CA LYS A 257 23.52 -12.68 6.04
C LYS A 257 23.41 -12.97 7.53
N GLY A 258 24.52 -13.48 8.08
CA GLY A 258 24.62 -14.02 9.42
C GLY A 258 23.85 -13.19 10.45
N ILE A 259 23.13 -13.92 11.30
CA ILE A 259 22.66 -13.47 12.59
C ILE A 259 23.90 -12.94 13.33
N TRP A 260 24.00 -11.62 13.50
CA TRP A 260 24.87 -11.07 14.51
C TRP A 260 24.17 -11.30 15.86
N VAL A 261 24.80 -12.14 16.67
CA VAL A 261 24.48 -12.40 18.09
C VAL A 261 24.70 -11.14 18.89
#